data_AF-A0A7J4E5Q4-F1
#
_entry.id   AF-A0A7J4E5Q4-F1
#
_cell.length_a   1.000
_cell.length_b   1.000
_cell.length_c   1.000
_cell.angle_alpha   90.00
_cell.angle_beta   90.00
_cell.angle_gamma   90.00
#
_symmetry.space_group_name_H-M   'P 1'
#
loop_
_entity.id
_entity.type
_entity.pdbx_description
1 polymer ?
#
loop_
_entity_poly.entity_id
_entity_poly.type
_entity_poly.pdbx_seq_one_letter_code
_entity_poly.pdbx_strand_id
1 'polypeptide(L)' 'MNANPTFKTSIGKKYEIHPPKAIVKALDLKEGEKVLLRISGDALILSPLHDPIQLASPAGNLRP' A
#
# COMPACT_ATOMS: atom_id res chain seq x y z
N MET A 1 15.40 12.60 -0.68
CA MET A 1 14.20 13.24 -1.24
C MET A 1 13.21 12.13 -1.55
N ASN A 2 12.09 12.05 -0.83
CA ASN A 2 11.08 11.01 -1.07
C ASN A 2 10.08 11.60 -2.07
N ALA A 3 10.25 11.29 -3.35
CA ALA A 3 9.28 11.68 -4.36
C ALA A 3 7.99 10.88 -4.14
N ASN A 4 6.84 11.57 -4.11
CA ASN A 4 5.51 10.96 -4.15
C ASN A 4 4.99 11.04 -5.60
N PRO A 5 5.36 10.09 -6.48
CA PRO A 5 4.93 10.12 -7.87
C PRO A 5 3.41 9.94 -7.94
N THR A 6 2.75 10.83 -8.68
CA THR A 6 1.30 10.78 -8.92
C THR A 6 1.06 10.21 -10.31
N PHE A 7 0.18 9.22 -10.41
CA PHE A 7 -0.22 8.61 -11.68
C PHE A 7 -1.71 8.77 -11.89
N LYS A 8 -2.10 9.13 -13.12
CA LYS A 8 -3.51 9.12 -13.53
C LYS A 8 -3.85 7.75 -14.12
N THR A 9 -4.98 7.20 -13.74
CA THR A 9 -5.54 5.96 -14.28
C THR A 9 -7.06 6.04 -14.30
N SER A 10 -7.70 5.09 -14.96
CA SER A 10 -9.16 5.00 -15.07
C SER A 10 -9.67 3.76 -14.35
N ILE A 11 -10.89 3.82 -13.84
CA ILE A 11 -11.60 2.66 -13.30
C ILE A 11 -12.08 1.81 -14.49
N GLY A 12 -11.67 0.55 -14.51
CA GLY A 12 -12.05 -0.44 -15.52
C GLY A 12 -13.43 -1.05 -15.25
N LYS A 13 -13.69 -2.17 -15.93
CA LYS A 13 -14.92 -2.95 -15.69
C LYS A 13 -14.93 -3.47 -14.25
N LYS A 14 -16.13 -3.65 -13.70
CA LYS A 14 -16.32 -4.19 -12.33
C LYS A 14 -15.55 -3.43 -11.24
N TYR A 15 -15.27 -2.14 -11.46
CA TYR A 15 -14.53 -1.27 -10.54
C TYR A 15 -13.06 -1.67 -10.33
N GLU A 16 -12.46 -2.40 -11.27
CA GLU A 16 -11.05 -2.77 -11.22
C GLU A 16 -10.15 -1.56 -11.50
N ILE A 17 -9.04 -1.43 -10.76
CA ILE A 17 -7.98 -0.46 -11.03
C ILE A 17 -6.73 -1.24 -11.38
N HIS A 18 -6.24 -1.10 -12.60
CA HIS A 18 -4.95 -1.67 -12.99
C HIS A 18 -3.83 -0.71 -12.55
N PRO A 19 -3.00 -1.08 -11.56
CA PRO A 19 -1.91 -0.22 -11.13
C PRO A 19 -0.88 -0.08 -12.24
N PRO A 20 -0.39 1.14 -12.53
CA PRO A 20 0.74 1.35 -13.42
C PRO A 20 1.95 0.50 -13.01
N LYS A 21 2.71 0.00 -14.00
CA LYS A 21 3.90 -0.84 -13.76
C LYS A 21 4.90 -0.22 -12.79
N ALA A 22 5.01 1.11 -12.77
CA ALA A 22 5.88 1.83 -11.85
C ALA A 22 5.45 1.67 -10.38
N ILE A 23 4.14 1.66 -10.09
CA ILE A 23 3.61 1.45 -8.74
C ILE A 23 3.84 0.00 -8.30
N VAL A 24 3.55 -0.96 -9.16
CA VAL A 24 3.76 -2.40 -8.89
C VAL A 24 5.20 -2.67 -8.47
N LYS A 25 6.17 -2.09 -9.19
CA LYS A 25 7.60 -2.21 -8.87
C LYS A 25 8.00 -1.48 -7.59
N ALA A 26 7.47 -0.27 -7.37
CA ALA A 26 7.82 0.53 -6.21
C ALA A 26 7.32 -0.09 -4.89
N LEU A 27 6.22 -0.84 -4.93
CA LEU A 27 5.61 -1.49 -3.78
C LEU A 27 5.85 -3.01 -3.72
N ASP A 28 6.68 -3.57 -4.63
CA ASP A 28 6.92 -5.02 -4.80
C ASP A 28 5.65 -5.88 -4.81
N LEU A 29 4.56 -5.39 -5.41
CA LEU A 29 3.26 -6.07 -5.41
C LEU A 29 3.32 -7.36 -6.26
N LYS A 30 2.77 -8.44 -5.73
CA LYS A 30 2.69 -9.74 -6.40
C LYS A 30 1.25 -10.14 -6.71
N GLU A 31 1.08 -10.93 -7.77
CA GLU A 31 -0.23 -11.49 -8.10
C GLU A 31 -0.73 -12.38 -6.97
N GLY A 32 -2.01 -12.23 -6.59
CA GLY A 32 -2.62 -12.95 -5.49
C GLY A 32 -2.27 -12.44 -4.09
N GLU A 33 -1.44 -11.40 -3.98
CA GLU A 33 -1.10 -10.78 -2.70
C GLU A 33 -2.32 -10.09 -2.07
N LYS A 34 -2.44 -10.22 -0.75
CA LYS A 34 -3.52 -9.56 0.00
C LYS A 34 -3.14 -8.11 0.24
N VAL A 35 -4.10 -7.22 0.02
CA VAL A 35 -3.95 -5.80 0.29
C VAL A 35 -5.04 -5.33 1.25
N LEU A 36 -4.72 -4.30 2.00
CA LEU A 36 -5.67 -3.57 2.81
C LEU A 36 -6.16 -2.33 2.05
N LEU A 37 -7.48 -2.18 2.00
CA LEU A 37 -8.14 -1.00 1.45
C LEU A 37 -8.73 -0.20 2.61
N ARG A 38 -8.35 1.08 2.71
CA ARG A 38 -8.88 2.01 3.72
C ARG A 38 -9.41 3.27 3.06
N ILE A 39 -10.54 3.77 3.56
CA ILE A 39 -11.11 5.05 3.16
C ILE A 39 -10.61 6.11 4.13
N SER A 40 -10.04 7.19 3.60
CA SER A 40 -9.59 8.35 4.37
C SER A 40 -10.09 9.62 3.69
N GLY A 41 -11.20 10.18 4.19
CA GLY A 41 -11.89 11.30 3.55
C GLY A 41 -12.46 10.87 2.19
N ASP A 42 -12.00 11.53 1.13
CA ASP A 42 -12.34 11.25 -0.27
C ASP A 42 -11.34 10.35 -0.99
N ALA A 43 -10.32 9.85 -0.28
CA ALA A 43 -9.26 9.03 -0.85
C ALA A 43 -9.37 7.55 -0.44
N LEU A 44 -9.03 6.67 -1.38
CA LEU A 44 -8.77 5.25 -1.12
C LEU A 44 -7.27 5.03 -0.93
N ILE A 45 -6.88 4.52 0.23
CA ILE A 45 -5.51 4.12 0.53
C ILE A 45 -5.42 2.60 0.38
N LEU A 46 -4.54 2.15 -0.52
CA LEU A 46 -4.18 0.75 -0.69
C LEU A 46 -2.81 0.51 -0.06
N SER A 47 -2.67 -0.57 0.72
CA SER A 47 -1.38 -0.97 1.28
C SER A 47 -1.23 -2.49 1.25
N PRO A 48 -0.04 -3.04 0.97
CA PRO A 48 0.22 -4.46 1.15
C PRO A 48 -0.13 -4.89 2.58
N LEU A 49 -0.78 -6.04 2.72
CA LEU A 49 -1.07 -6.61 4.04
C LEU A 49 0.17 -7.36 4.52
N HIS A 50 1.10 -6.63 5.14
CA HIS A 50 2.20 -7.26 5.87
C HIS A 50 1.69 -7.85 7.18
N ASP A 51 2.04 -9.10 7.46
CA ASP A 51 1.66 -9.77 8.71
C ASP A 51 2.15 -8.96 9.91
N PRO A 52 1.26 -8.54 10.83
CA PRO A 52 1.63 -7.69 11.97
C PRO A 52 2.63 -8.37 12.92
N ILE A 53 2.77 -9.70 12.84
CA ILE A 53 3.73 -10.47 13.64
C ILE A 53 5.19 -10.11 13.29
N GLN A 54 5.47 -9.66 12.06
CA GLN A 54 6.81 -9.23 11.66
C GLN A 54 7.19 -7.83 12.18
N LEU A 55 6.23 -7.09 12.73
CA LEU A 55 6.41 -5.70 13.21
C LEU A 55 6.47 -5.58 14.73
N ALA A 56 6.47 -6.69 15.46
CA ALA A 56 6.77 -6.68 16.89
C ALA A 56 8.26 -6.37 17.10
N SER A 57 8.64 -5.10 17.00
CA SER A 57 9.90 -4.63 17.54
C SER A 57 9.84 -4.82 19.07
N PRO A 58 10.74 -5.60 19.68
CA PRO A 58 10.86 -5.68 21.13
C PRO A 58 11.57 -4.40 21.59
N ALA A 59 10.91 -3.26 21.46
CA ALA A 59 11.46 -1.96 21.83
C ALA A 59 10.49 -1.24 22.77
N GLY A 60 10.10 -1.94 23.84
CA GLY A 60 9.81 -1.29 25.11
C GLY A 60 11.13 -0.77 25.68
N ASN A 61 11.62 0.36 25.14
CA ASN A 61 12.71 1.15 25.72
C ASN A 61 12.51 2.63 25.39
N LEU A 62 11.60 3.24 26.13
CA LEU A 62 11.61 4.65 26.51
C LEU A 62 11.35 4.65 28.01
N ARG A 63 12.17 5.20 28.90
CA ARG A 63 13.54 5.78 28.92
C ARG A 63 13.83 5.99 30.44
N PRO A 64 14.98 6.54 30.88
CA PRO A 64 15.54 6.34 32.23
C PRO A 64 14.68 6.87 33.39
#